data_AF-A0ABD0QSR7-F1
#
_entry.id   AF-A0ABD0QSR7-F1
#
_cell.length_a   1.000
_cell.length_b   1.000
_cell.length_c   1.000
_cell.angle_alpha   90.00
_cell.angle_beta   90.00
_cell.angle_gamma   90.00
#
_symmetry.space_group_name_H-M   'P 1'
#
loop_
_entity.id
_entity.type
_entity.pdbx_description
1 polymer ?
#
loop_
_entity_poly.entity_id
_entity_poly.type
_entity_poly.pdbx_seq_one_letter_code
_entity_poly.pdbx_strand_id
1 'polypeptide(L)' 'CISTLLMLCTSDMYTLINYVGFINYLFYGVTVAGQIVIRVKQPDMHRPIKVSAENY' A
#
# COMPACT_ATOMS: atom_id res chain seq x y z
N CYS A 1 -18.82 -1.50 -5.44
CA CYS A 1 -20.16 -2.13 -5.42
C CYS A 1 -20.09 -3.59 -4.97
N ILE A 2 -19.28 -4.44 -5.63
CA ILE A 2 -19.10 -5.87 -5.26
C ILE A 2 -18.46 -6.02 -3.86
N SER A 3 -17.47 -5.18 -3.53
CA SER A 3 -16.83 -5.13 -2.21
C SER A 3 -17.82 -4.88 -1.07
N THR A 4 -18.77 -3.98 -1.27
CA THR A 4 -19.80 -3.62 -0.28
C THR A 4 -20.82 -4.75 -0.07
N LEU A 5 -21.17 -5.47 -1.12
CA LEU A 5 -22.03 -6.67 -1.06
C LEU A 5 -21.33 -7.86 -0.38
N LEU A 6 -20.04 -8.06 -0.66
CA LEU A 6 -19.22 -9.10 -0.02
C LEU A 6 -19.04 -8.88 1.49
N MET A 7 -18.93 -7.62 1.92
CA MET A 7 -18.90 -7.25 3.34
C MET A 7 -20.22 -7.52 4.07
N LEU A 8 -21.36 -7.52 3.36
CA LEU A 8 -22.69 -7.73 3.93
C LEU A 8 -23.09 -9.23 4.00
N CYS A 9 -22.63 -10.05 3.04
CA CYS A 9 -22.96 -11.49 2.98
C CYS A 9 -21.99 -12.41 3.75
N THR A 10 -20.87 -11.91 4.26
CA THR A 10 -19.86 -12.77 4.91
C THR A 10 -20.15 -12.89 6.40
N SER A 11 -20.56 -14.07 6.85
CA SER A 11 -20.84 -14.39 8.26
C SER A 11 -19.60 -14.36 9.19
N ASP A 12 -18.39 -14.31 8.64
CA ASP A 12 -17.13 -14.19 9.39
C ASP A 12 -16.38 -12.91 9.02
N MET A 13 -16.84 -11.78 9.58
CA MET A 13 -16.20 -10.47 9.39
C MET A 13 -14.70 -10.51 9.72
N TYR A 14 -14.30 -11.33 10.70
CA TYR A 14 -12.91 -11.52 11.11
C TYR A 14 -12.01 -12.11 10.03
N THR A 15 -12.51 -13.07 9.24
CA THR A 15 -11.74 -13.67 8.15
C THR A 15 -11.61 -12.70 6.98
N LEU A 16 -12.66 -11.92 6.71
CA LEU A 16 -12.65 -10.91 5.65
C LEU A 16 -11.68 -9.76 5.98
N ILE A 17 -11.65 -9.30 7.23
CA ILE A 17 -10.71 -8.26 7.69
C ILE A 17 -9.26 -8.74 7.52
N ASN A 18 -8.96 -9.98 7.91
CA ASN A 18 -7.62 -10.54 7.71
C ASN A 18 -7.26 -10.67 6.22
N TYR A 19 -8.21 -11.05 5.36
CA TYR A 19 -8.00 -11.10 3.91
C TYR A 19 -7.74 -9.72 3.29
N VAL A 20 -8.57 -8.73 3.61
CA VAL A 20 -8.43 -7.36 3.10
C VAL A 20 -7.17 -6.71 3.67
N GLY A 21 -6.84 -6.97 4.93
CA GLY A 21 -5.62 -6.53 5.59
C GLY A 21 -4.37 -7.11 4.94
N PHE A 22 -4.38 -8.41 4.62
CA PHE A 22 -3.28 -9.08 3.91
C PHE A 22 -3.07 -8.50 2.51
N ILE A 23 -4.14 -8.35 1.72
CA ILE A 23 -4.07 -7.73 0.39
C ILE A 23 -3.54 -6.30 0.49
N ASN A 24 -4.05 -5.49 1.43
CA ASN A 24 -3.54 -4.13 1.64
C ASN A 24 -2.05 -4.13 1.96
N TYR A 25 -1.61 -4.97 2.89
CA TYR A 25 -0.19 -5.06 3.26
C TYR A 25 0.70 -5.47 2.08
N LEU A 26 0.23 -6.38 1.21
CA LEU A 26 0.93 -6.72 -0.03
C LEU A 26 1.06 -5.51 -0.96
N PHE A 27 -0.03 -4.78 -1.19
CA PHE A 27 -0.01 -3.59 -2.06
C PHE A 27 0.84 -2.44 -1.47
N TYR A 28 0.79 -2.24 -0.15
CA TYR A 28 1.69 -1.31 0.54
C TYR A 28 3.15 -1.74 0.37
N GLY A 29 3.47 -3.02 0.57
CA GLY A 29 4.80 -3.57 0.36
C GLY A 29 5.31 -3.37 -1.08
N VAL A 30 4.47 -3.66 -2.08
CA VAL A 30 4.79 -3.44 -3.50
C VAL A 30 5.00 -1.96 -3.80
N THR A 31 4.20 -1.06 -3.21
CA THR A 31 4.33 0.39 -3.42
C THR A 31 5.63 0.92 -2.82
N VAL A 32 5.98 0.51 -1.60
CA VAL A 32 7.24 0.89 -0.94
C VAL A 32 8.43 0.31 -1.70
N ALA A 33 8.38 -0.97 -2.08
CA ALA A 33 9.41 -1.61 -2.89
C ALA A 33 9.57 -0.91 -4.25
N GLY A 34 8.46 -0.55 -4.91
CA GLY A 34 8.46 0.20 -6.16
C GLY A 34 9.13 1.57 -6.01
N GLN A 35 8.85 2.31 -4.92
CA GLN A 35 9.55 3.56 -4.63
C GLN A 35 11.06 3.34 -4.47
N ILE A 36 11.48 2.33 -3.72
CA ILE A 36 12.90 2.00 -3.51
C ILE A 36 13.56 1.62 -4.85
N VAL A 37 12.92 0.78 -5.66
CA VAL A 37 13.44 0.37 -6.98
C VAL A 37 13.64 1.57 -7.90
N ILE A 38 12.71 2.53 -7.92
CA ILE A 38 12.87 3.74 -8.74
C ILE A 38 14.04 4.60 -8.23
N ARG A 39 14.30 4.63 -6.92
CA ARG A 39 15.49 5.33 -6.36
C ARG A 39 16.79 4.68 -6.80
N VAL A 40 16.84 3.35 -6.89
CA VAL A 40 18.02 2.61 -7.34
C VAL A 40 18.22 2.75 -8.85
N LYS A 41 17.13 2.67 -9.63
CA LYS A 41 17.19 2.64 -11.10
C LYS A 41 17.30 4.02 -11.76
N GLN A 42 16.79 5.07 -11.11
CA GLN A 42 16.80 6.45 -11.63
C GLN A 42 17.25 7.44 -10.54
N PRO A 43 18.55 7.42 -10.17
CA PRO A 43 19.10 8.26 -9.11
C PRO A 43 19.15 9.76 -9.49
N ASP A 44 19.28 10.09 -10.79
CA ASP A 44 19.42 11.47 -11.29
C ASP A 44 18.09 12.20 -11.54
N MET A 45 16.96 11.58 -11.18
CA MET A 45 15.67 12.24 -11.34
C MET A 45 15.51 13.35 -10.29
N HIS A 46 15.36 14.60 -10.75
CA HIS A 46 15.15 15.77 -9.90
C HIS A 46 13.83 15.60 -9.13
N ARG A 47 13.91 15.15 -7.87
CA ARG A 47 12.74 14.97 -6.99
C ARG A 47 12.57 16.24 -6.13
N PRO A 48 11.61 17.12 -6.43
CA PRO A 48 11.42 18.39 -5.71
C PRO A 48 10.92 18.20 -4.26
N ILE A 49 10.35 17.04 -3.91
CA ILE A 49 9.90 16.72 -2.55
C ILE A 49 10.58 15.42 -2.13
N LYS A 50 11.58 15.54 -1.25
CA LYS A 50 12.25 14.40 -0.60
C LYS A 50 11.62 14.22 0.78
N VAL A 51 11.13 13.02 1.07
CA VAL A 51 10.48 12.64 2.34
C VAL A 51 11.42 12.66 3.56
N SER A 52 12.59 13.31 3.46
CA SER A 52 13.65 13.32 4.49
C SER A 52 13.78 14.64 5.26
N ALA A 53 12.91 15.63 5.05
CA ALA A 53 13.00 16.89 5.78
C ALA A 53 11.63 17.40 6.24
N GLU A 54 11.02 16.64 7.15
CA GLU A 54 10.25 17.24 8.24
C GLU A 54 10.83 16.64 9.53
N ASN A 55 12.04 17.10 9.85
CA ASN A 55 12.57 17.01 11.19
C ASN A 55 12.31 18.38 11.83
N TYR A 56 11.45 18.35 12.86
CA TYR A 56 11.00 19.42 13.75
C TYR A 56 9.79 20.25 13.31
#